data_AF-A0A929F608-F1
#
_entry.id   AF-A0A929F608-F1
#
_cell.length_a   1.000
_cell.length_b   1.000
_cell.length_c   1.000
_cell.angle_alpha   90.00
_cell.angle_beta   90.00
_cell.angle_gamma   90.00
#
_symmetry.space_group_name_H-M   'P 1'
#
loop_
_entity.id
_entity.type
_entity.pdbx_description
1 polymer ?
#
loop_
_entity_poly.entity_id
_entity_poly.type
_entity_poly.pdbx_seq_one_letter_code
_entity_poly.pdbx_strand_id
1 'polypeptide(L)'
;MLMVRKSVCLLSVIFFALSLLWFASCTHQVVEDEGDVVAGQEEMQGLKGEGITEEELEAARKKVAELRRKKSIKISNIYFVFDDFSLSEKAKKTLVEDAAWLMNNPQKEIVIEGHCDERGTEEYN
;
A
#
# COMPACT_ATOMS: atom_id res chain seq x y z
N MET A 1 42.03 0.57 -41.67
CA MET A 1 40.73 1.24 -41.94
C MET A 1 39.50 0.32 -41.85
N LEU A 2 39.55 -0.96 -42.23
CA LEU A 2 38.39 -1.88 -42.14
C LEU A 2 37.97 -2.23 -40.70
N MET A 3 38.92 -2.41 -39.77
CA MET A 3 38.59 -2.73 -38.36
C MET A 3 37.85 -1.58 -37.66
N VAL A 4 38.27 -0.33 -37.87
CA VAL A 4 37.63 0.87 -37.28
C VAL A 4 36.19 1.03 -37.77
N ARG A 5 35.93 0.76 -39.06
CA ARG A 5 34.58 0.82 -39.65
C ARG A 5 33.64 -0.26 -39.09
N LYS A 6 34.15 -1.47 -38.83
CA LYS A 6 33.37 -2.56 -38.22
C LYS A 6 33.07 -2.27 -36.74
N SER A 7 34.03 -1.75 -35.99
CA SER A 7 33.85 -1.39 -34.59
C SER A 7 32.90 -0.21 -34.41
N VAL A 8 32.97 0.82 -35.27
CA VAL A 8 32.03 1.96 -35.23
C VAL A 8 30.61 1.54 -35.58
N CYS A 9 30.44 0.66 -36.59
CA CYS A 9 29.14 0.14 -36.98
C CYS A 9 28.53 -0.79 -35.90
N LEU A 10 29.37 -1.62 -35.25
CA LEU A 10 28.94 -2.48 -34.15
C LEU A 10 28.50 -1.65 -32.93
N LEU A 11 29.27 -0.60 -32.60
CA LEU A 11 28.94 0.30 -31.49
C LEU A 11 27.67 1.11 -31.76
N SER A 12 27.42 1.55 -32.99
CA SER A 12 26.17 2.25 -33.33
C SER A 12 24.95 1.32 -33.27
N VAL A 13 25.08 0.06 -33.69
CA VAL A 13 23.98 -0.93 -33.59
C VAL A 13 23.69 -1.26 -32.13
N ILE A 14 24.72 -1.41 -31.29
CA ILE A 14 24.56 -1.65 -29.85
C ILE A 14 23.90 -0.44 -29.16
N PHE A 15 24.29 0.79 -29.52
CA PHE A 15 23.69 2.00 -28.97
C PHE A 15 22.19 2.12 -29.34
N PHE A 16 21.83 1.84 -30.59
CA PHE A 16 20.43 1.81 -31.03
C PHE A 16 19.64 0.69 -30.34
N ALA A 17 20.21 -0.51 -30.20
CA ALA A 17 19.57 -1.64 -29.52
C ALA A 17 19.34 -1.36 -28.02
N LEU A 18 20.31 -0.74 -27.34
CA LEU A 18 20.20 -0.35 -25.93
C LEU A 18 19.18 0.78 -25.73
N SER A 19 19.02 1.68 -26.70
CA SER A 19 17.99 2.72 -26.64
C SER A 19 16.56 2.16 -26.69
N LEU A 20 16.35 1.03 -27.37
CA LEU A 20 15.07 0.32 -27.43
C LEU A 20 14.70 -0.34 -26.09
N LEU A 21 15.67 -0.61 -25.22
CA LEU A 21 15.45 -1.13 -23.86
C LEU A 21 15.02 -0.05 -22.86
N TRP A 22 15.17 1.24 -23.18
CA TRP A 22 14.73 2.36 -22.32
C TRP A 22 13.27 2.77 -22.50
N PHE A 23 12.63 2.41 -23.62
CA PHE A 23 11.21 2.75 -23.88
C PHE A 23 10.21 1.67 -23.42
N ALA A 24 10.68 0.59 -22.79
CA ALA A 24 9.84 -0.46 -22.21
C ALA A 24 9.55 -0.26 -20.71
N SER A 25 9.52 0.99 -20.23
CA SER A 25 9.11 1.35 -18.87
C SER A 25 7.64 1.81 -18.87
N CYS A 26 6.77 0.97 -18.32
CA CYS A 26 5.31 0.99 -18.42
C CYS A 26 4.62 2.29 -17.97
N THR A 27 3.62 2.74 -18.72
CA THR A 27 2.51 3.54 -18.18
C THR A 27 1.35 2.62 -17.82
N HIS A 28 1.23 2.29 -16.53
CA HIS A 28 -0.01 1.81 -15.93
C HIS A 28 -0.49 2.90 -14.98
N GLN A 29 -1.44 3.72 -15.41
CA GLN A 29 -2.19 4.59 -14.51
C GLN A 29 -3.52 3.90 -14.20
N VAL A 30 -3.70 3.54 -12.94
CA VAL A 30 -5.02 3.44 -12.31
C VAL A 30 -4.92 4.34 -11.09
N VAL A 31 -5.51 5.53 -11.23
CA VAL A 31 -5.86 6.41 -10.12
C VAL A 31 -7.27 6.88 -10.43
N GLU A 32 -8.25 6.29 -9.75
CA GLU A 32 -9.50 6.94 -9.37
C GLU A 32 -9.88 6.34 -8.02
N ASP A 33 -9.68 7.13 -6.97
CA ASP A 33 -10.33 6.94 -5.68
C ASP A 33 -11.00 8.29 -5.38
N GLU A 34 -12.22 8.45 -5.89
CA GLU A 34 -13.19 9.36 -5.32
C GLU A 34 -14.41 8.54 -4.94
N GLY A 35 -14.64 8.47 -3.63
CA GLY A 35 -15.87 7.93 -3.08
C GLY A 35 -17.03 8.84 -3.42
N ASP A 36 -18.00 8.29 -4.15
CA ASP A 36 -19.39 8.64 -3.91
C ASP A 36 -20.25 7.37 -4.04
N VAL A 37 -21.00 7.07 -2.99
CA VAL A 37 -21.85 5.89 -2.91
C VAL A 37 -23.16 6.24 -3.60
N VAL A 38 -23.21 6.08 -4.92
CA VAL A 38 -24.48 6.17 -5.65
C VAL A 38 -25.00 4.76 -5.89
N ALA A 39 -26.01 4.41 -5.08
CA ALA A 39 -26.92 3.31 -5.38
C ALA A 39 -27.60 3.59 -6.73
N GLY A 40 -27.19 2.86 -7.76
CA GLY A 40 -27.71 2.97 -9.12
C GLY A 40 -27.70 1.61 -9.78
N GLN A 41 -28.87 1.01 -9.80
CA GLN A 41 -29.20 -0.29 -10.37
C GLN A 41 -28.99 -0.27 -11.89
N GLU A 42 -28.10 -1.11 -12.43
CA GLU A 42 -28.05 -1.44 -13.86
C GLU A 42 -28.09 -2.97 -14.08
N GLU A 43 -28.82 -3.33 -15.12
CA GLU A 43 -29.44 -4.61 -15.41
C GLU A 43 -28.46 -5.78 -15.50
N MET A 44 -28.67 -6.79 -14.64
CA MET A 44 -28.02 -8.09 -14.75
C MET A 44 -28.66 -8.90 -15.88
N GLN A 45 -28.13 -8.76 -17.10
CA GLN A 45 -28.37 -9.71 -18.17
C GLN A 45 -27.57 -11.00 -17.90
N GLY A 46 -28.30 -11.99 -17.39
CA GLY A 46 -28.16 -13.41 -17.74
C GLY A 46 -26.76 -14.00 -17.87
N LEU A 47 -26.10 -14.24 -16.75
CA LEU A 47 -25.17 -15.37 -16.61
C LEU A 47 -25.85 -16.44 -15.76
N LYS A 48 -26.08 -17.62 -16.35
CA LYS A 48 -26.58 -18.82 -15.66
C LYS A 48 -25.64 -19.12 -14.48
N GLY A 49 -26.03 -18.71 -13.28
CA GLY A 49 -25.29 -19.01 -12.07
C GLY A 49 -25.49 -20.47 -11.70
N GLU A 50 -24.47 -21.29 -11.91
CA GLU A 50 -24.22 -22.40 -10.98
C GLU A 50 -24.03 -21.74 -9.61
N GLY A 51 -24.94 -22.03 -8.68
CA GLY A 51 -24.87 -21.46 -7.33
C GLY A 51 -23.53 -21.81 -6.70
N ILE A 52 -22.79 -20.78 -6.28
CA ILE A 52 -21.59 -20.95 -5.46
C ILE A 52 -21.99 -21.82 -4.27
N THR A 53 -21.30 -22.92 -4.09
CA THR A 53 -21.62 -23.83 -2.98
C THR A 53 -21.30 -23.14 -1.65
N GLU A 54 -22.05 -23.46 -0.60
CA GLU A 54 -21.83 -22.90 0.75
C GLU A 54 -20.38 -23.15 1.22
N GLU A 55 -19.79 -24.27 0.79
CA GLU A 55 -18.40 -24.65 1.06
C GLU A 55 -17.38 -23.72 0.36
N GLU A 56 -17.61 -23.36 -0.91
CA GLU A 56 -16.76 -22.41 -1.64
C GLU A 56 -16.85 -21.01 -1.04
N LEU A 57 -18.04 -20.59 -0.58
CA LEU A 57 -18.23 -19.33 0.12
C LEU A 57 -17.49 -19.31 1.46
N GLU A 58 -17.55 -20.40 2.22
CA GLU A 58 -16.82 -20.53 3.49
C GLU A 58 -15.30 -20.52 3.28
N ALA A 59 -14.81 -21.25 2.27
CA ALA A 59 -13.40 -21.27 1.89
C ALA A 59 -12.91 -19.87 1.45
N ALA A 60 -13.69 -19.14 0.67
CA ALA A 60 -13.38 -17.77 0.26
C ALA A 60 -13.30 -16.82 1.46
N ARG A 61 -14.25 -16.91 2.41
CA ARG A 61 -14.23 -16.11 3.66
C ARG A 61 -13.00 -16.38 4.50
N LYS A 62 -12.63 -17.65 4.70
CA LYS A 62 -11.40 -18.04 5.42
C LYS A 62 -10.15 -17.47 4.74
N LYS A 63 -10.08 -17.58 3.42
CA LYS A 63 -8.95 -17.06 2.63
C LYS A 63 -8.82 -15.53 2.73
N VAL A 64 -9.94 -14.80 2.67
CA VAL A 64 -9.95 -13.34 2.86
C VAL A 64 -9.51 -12.95 4.28
N ALA A 65 -9.99 -13.66 5.31
CA ALA A 65 -9.57 -13.41 6.69
C ALA A 65 -8.07 -13.68 6.91
N GLU A 66 -7.53 -14.74 6.31
CA GLU A 66 -6.11 -15.05 6.34
C GLU A 66 -5.27 -13.97 5.65
N LEU A 67 -5.67 -13.54 4.46
CA LEU A 67 -4.99 -12.47 3.72
C LEU A 67 -4.97 -11.15 4.50
N ARG A 68 -6.09 -10.80 5.16
CA ARG A 68 -6.17 -9.63 6.04
C ARG A 68 -5.20 -9.74 7.22
N ARG A 69 -5.12 -10.90 7.85
CA ARG A 69 -4.17 -11.16 8.96
C ARG A 69 -2.72 -11.11 8.48
N LYS A 70 -2.44 -11.60 7.28
CA LYS A 70 -1.09 -11.60 6.71
C LYS A 70 -0.64 -10.19 6.27
N LYS A 71 -1.59 -9.29 6.02
CA LYS A 71 -1.34 -7.89 5.63
C LYS A 71 -1.43 -6.89 6.79
N SER A 72 -1.87 -7.30 7.98
CA SER A 72 -2.07 -6.37 9.09
C SER A 72 -0.75 -5.76 9.55
N ILE A 73 -0.65 -4.43 9.48
CA ILE A 73 0.44 -3.64 10.06
C ILE A 73 0.35 -3.77 11.58
N LYS A 74 1.49 -3.99 12.24
CA LYS A 74 1.58 -4.17 13.69
C LYS A 74 2.14 -2.89 14.33
N ILE A 75 1.37 -1.80 14.22
CA ILE A 75 1.65 -0.51 14.85
C ILE A 75 0.40 -0.14 15.66
N SER A 76 0.60 0.38 16.86
CA SER A 76 -0.48 0.66 17.81
C SER A 76 -0.63 2.15 18.06
N ASN A 77 -1.87 2.58 18.35
CA ASN A 77 -2.11 3.97 18.78
C ASN A 77 -1.57 4.20 20.20
N ILE A 78 -1.05 5.40 20.42
CA ILE A 78 -0.60 5.87 21.73
C ILE A 78 -1.60 6.90 22.27
N TYR A 79 -2.12 6.64 23.47
CA TYR A 79 -3.06 7.52 24.15
C TYR A 79 -2.37 8.29 25.27
N PHE A 80 -2.79 9.53 25.45
CA PHE A 80 -2.32 10.44 26.48
C PHE A 80 -3.41 10.72 27.51
N VAL A 81 -3.02 11.26 28.66
CA VAL A 81 -3.98 11.78 29.64
C VAL A 81 -4.36 13.21 29.27
N PHE A 82 -5.43 13.73 29.89
CA PHE A 82 -5.91 15.08 29.59
C PHE A 82 -4.83 16.13 29.85
N ASP A 83 -4.66 17.05 28.90
CA ASP A 83 -3.74 18.19 28.96
C ASP A 83 -2.27 17.79 29.24
N ASP A 84 -1.85 16.64 28.70
CA ASP A 84 -0.50 16.11 28.89
C ASP A 84 -0.02 15.39 27.62
N PHE A 85 1.25 15.61 27.27
CA PHE A 85 1.94 14.95 26.15
C PHE A 85 2.98 13.91 26.64
N SER A 86 3.02 13.65 27.94
CA SER A 86 3.97 12.73 28.57
C SER A 86 3.64 11.27 28.24
N LEU A 87 4.65 10.50 27.89
CA LEU A 87 4.51 9.08 27.61
C LEU A 87 4.40 8.27 28.90
N SER A 88 3.29 7.56 29.06
CA SER A 88 3.15 6.53 30.11
C SER A 88 4.15 5.38 29.90
N GLU A 89 4.48 4.65 30.96
CA GLU A 89 5.33 3.46 30.85
C GLU A 89 4.76 2.39 29.92
N LYS A 90 3.42 2.31 29.82
CA LYS A 90 2.75 1.44 28.85
C LYS A 90 3.01 1.92 27.42
N ALA A 91 2.83 3.21 27.16
CA ALA A 91 3.09 3.81 25.85
C ALA A 91 4.53 3.60 25.39
N LYS A 92 5.50 3.81 26.29
CA LYS A 92 6.92 3.57 26.00
C LYS A 92 7.19 2.12 25.59
N LYS A 93 6.62 1.15 26.30
CA LYS A 93 6.75 -0.29 25.95
C LYS A 93 6.17 -0.59 24.57
N THR A 94 4.98 -0.06 24.28
CA THR A 94 4.36 -0.21 22.96
C THR A 94 5.21 0.39 21.85
N LEU A 95 5.75 1.60 22.05
CA LEU A 95 6.63 2.24 21.08
C LEU A 95 7.93 1.44 20.81
N VAL A 96 8.47 0.78 21.83
CA VAL A 96 9.64 -0.11 21.66
C VAL A 96 9.29 -1.32 20.78
N GLU A 97 8.12 -1.92 20.97
CA GLU A 97 7.65 -3.03 20.14
C GLU A 97 7.38 -2.60 18.70
N ASP A 98 6.73 -1.45 18.51
CA ASP A 98 6.43 -0.87 17.21
C ASP A 98 7.73 -0.47 16.46
N ALA A 99 8.70 0.13 17.16
CA ALA A 99 10.01 0.44 16.61
C ALA A 99 10.76 -0.83 16.18
N ALA A 100 10.72 -1.90 17.00
CA ALA A 100 11.29 -3.19 16.63
C ALA A 100 10.61 -3.78 15.39
N TRP A 101 9.30 -3.60 15.23
CA TRP A 101 8.60 -4.02 14.03
C TRP A 101 9.06 -3.22 12.79
N LEU A 102 9.20 -1.90 12.89
CA LEU A 102 9.67 -1.07 11.78
C LEU A 102 11.11 -1.41 11.36
N MET A 103 12.01 -1.65 12.32
CA MET A 103 13.37 -2.07 12.02
C MET A 103 13.43 -3.41 11.26
N ASN A 104 12.49 -4.31 11.52
CA ASN A 104 12.36 -5.57 10.79
C ASN A 104 11.63 -5.45 9.44
N ASN A 105 11.07 -4.28 9.13
CA ASN A 105 10.31 -4.01 7.91
C ASN A 105 10.78 -2.69 7.26
N PRO A 106 12.06 -2.57 6.85
CA PRO A 106 12.66 -1.31 6.38
C PRO A 106 12.03 -0.72 5.11
N GLN A 107 11.28 -1.53 4.35
CA GLN A 107 10.51 -1.11 3.18
C GLN A 107 9.14 -0.50 3.51
N LYS A 108 8.78 -0.44 4.80
CA LYS A 108 7.52 0.15 5.26
C LYS A 108 7.76 1.59 5.70
N GLU A 109 6.95 2.48 5.15
CA GLU A 109 6.87 3.87 5.57
C GLU A 109 5.68 4.03 6.50
N ILE A 110 5.80 4.93 7.48
CA ILE A 110 4.73 5.29 8.39
C ILE A 110 4.59 6.81 8.44
N VAL A 111 3.37 7.25 8.72
CA VAL A 111 3.05 8.64 9.03
C VAL A 111 2.69 8.70 10.51
N ILE A 112 3.19 9.71 11.22
CA ILE A 112 2.87 9.96 12.62
C ILE A 112 1.93 11.16 12.66
N GLU A 113 0.74 10.94 13.21
CA GLU A 113 -0.31 11.96 13.33
C GLU A 113 -0.66 12.17 14.81
N GLY A 114 -0.90 13.42 15.16
CA GLY A 114 -1.39 13.82 16.48
C GLY A 114 -2.88 14.13 16.41
N HIS A 115 -3.63 13.66 17.40
CA HIS A 115 -5.04 13.99 17.57
C HIS A 115 -5.27 14.46 18.99
N CYS A 116 -5.89 15.63 19.12
CA CYS A 116 -6.44 16.10 20.37
C CYS A 116 -7.93 15.76 20.45
N ASP A 117 -8.48 15.83 21.65
CA ASP A 117 -9.93 15.72 21.82
C ASP A 117 -10.63 17.05 21.49
N GLU A 118 -11.96 17.04 21.51
CA GLU A 118 -12.79 18.20 21.11
C GLU A 118 -12.82 19.33 22.16
N ARG A 119 -12.13 19.19 23.29
CA ARG A 119 -12.17 20.20 24.36
C ARG A 119 -11.11 21.27 24.09
N GLY A 120 -11.50 22.54 24.20
CA GLY A 120 -10.61 23.67 23.99
C GLY A 120 -10.77 24.32 22.62
N THR A 121 -9.82 25.17 22.25
CA THR A 121 -9.78 25.83 20.93
C THR A 121 -8.97 25.01 19.94
N GLU A 122 -9.31 25.09 18.65
CA GLU A 122 -8.55 24.41 17.59
C GLU A 122 -7.08 24.86 17.57
N GLU A 123 -6.79 26.12 17.91
CA GLU A 123 -5.42 26.64 17.95
C GLU A 123 -4.62 26.14 19.17
N TYR A 124 -5.28 25.65 20.22
CA TYR A 124 -4.61 25.12 21.41
C TYR A 124 -4.26 23.64 21.24
N ASN A 125 -5.21 22.90 20.65
CA ASN A 125 -5.12 21.49 20.33
C ASN A 125 -4.08 21.21 19.23
#